data_AF-A0A7X6WD26-F1
#
_entry.id   AF-A0A7X6WD26-F1
#
_cell.length_a   1.000
_cell.length_b   1.000
_cell.length_c   1.000
_cell.angle_alpha   90.00
_cell.angle_beta   90.00
_cell.angle_gamma   90.00
#
_symmetry.space_group_name_H-M   'P 1'
#
loop_
_entity.id
_entity.type
_entity.pdbx_description
1 polymer ?
#
loop_
_entity_poly.entity_id
_entity_poly.type
_entity_poly.pdbx_seq_one_letter_code
_entity_poly.pdbx_strand_id
1 'polypeptide(L)'
;MREEAELQEWKDLYDVAIKIKELKPWEYLWDMDIFTLFLPEIEEPFYFSIMGRAGECYSIGVYEGFDEFEGFMRIVENEDIPDHQMFRYQNNIMCYFGDREELTKGELKIIKDLGIKFRGRNQWIYFRSFETGYYPHILDKQQVHNLTVLLRQLYMSLRAYIEKGIKVDFEKGNSLYRHYDDDDDLWYCYEHPLILPNKNYMRVEITDELLIERLSKQKMNKNIIEVDTLFLNTKINDKQFHKPVVPKLCLMADQRTGLVLSQDMLSPEDDDVQCILDMVINYILQMGKPKSIYVRDDIVEGLLIDLCEKANINLKIKGKLKAIDSFYREFTSRGY
;
A
#
# COMPACT_ATOMS: atom_id res chain seq x y z
N MET A 1 12.77 5.39 18.06
CA MET A 1 13.00 4.04 18.62
C MET A 1 11.63 3.42 18.81
N ARG A 2 11.41 2.20 18.31
CA ARG A 2 10.10 1.53 18.42
C ARG A 2 9.77 1.24 19.88
N GLU A 3 8.58 1.65 20.32
CA GLU A 3 8.06 1.37 21.66
C GLU A 3 6.99 0.28 21.56
N GLU A 4 7.05 -0.72 22.44
CA GLU A 4 6.07 -1.80 22.48
C GLU A 4 4.88 -1.39 23.37
N ALA A 5 3.66 -1.67 22.92
CA ALA A 5 2.45 -1.43 23.70
C ALA A 5 2.42 -2.27 24.98
N GLU A 6 1.88 -1.68 26.04
CA GLU A 6 1.59 -2.36 27.29
C GLU A 6 0.42 -3.34 27.14
N LEU A 7 0.34 -4.32 28.04
CA LEU A 7 -0.72 -5.35 27.99
C LEU A 7 -2.13 -4.74 28.08
N GLN A 8 -2.30 -3.63 28.80
CA GLN A 8 -3.59 -2.95 28.92
C GLN A 8 -3.99 -2.24 27.62
N GLU A 9 -3.04 -1.65 26.87
CA GLU A 9 -3.30 -1.03 25.57
C GLU A 9 -3.72 -2.07 24.54
N TRP A 10 -3.05 -3.23 24.54
CA TRP A 10 -3.47 -4.38 23.74
C TRP A 10 -4.87 -4.85 24.13
N LYS A 11 -5.18 -4.94 25.42
CA LYS A 11 -6.50 -5.35 25.89
C LYS A 11 -7.60 -4.47 25.31
N ASP A 12 -7.42 -3.15 25.35
CA ASP A 12 -8.40 -2.19 24.85
C ASP A 12 -8.65 -2.35 23.34
N LEU A 13 -7.59 -2.64 22.57
CA LEU A 13 -7.69 -2.94 21.14
C LEU A 13 -8.44 -4.24 20.86
N TYR A 14 -8.10 -5.32 21.58
CA TYR A 14 -8.79 -6.61 21.43
C TYR A 14 -10.27 -6.52 21.83
N ASP A 15 -10.59 -5.79 22.90
CA ASP A 15 -11.96 -5.64 23.39
C ASP A 15 -12.89 -4.99 22.34
N VAL A 16 -12.40 -4.00 21.58
CA VAL A 16 -13.18 -3.40 20.49
C VAL A 16 -13.25 -4.29 19.25
N ALA A 17 -12.14 -4.94 18.88
CA ALA A 17 -12.12 -5.85 17.73
C ALA A 17 -13.06 -7.05 17.92
N ILE A 18 -13.16 -7.59 19.14
CA ILE A 18 -14.11 -8.67 19.49
C ILE A 18 -15.56 -8.20 19.29
N LYS A 19 -15.90 -6.99 19.74
CA LYS A 19 -17.26 -6.43 19.56
C LYS A 19 -17.61 -6.23 18.08
N ILE A 20 -16.64 -5.77 17.27
CA ILE A 20 -16.85 -5.65 15.82
C ILE A 20 -17.08 -7.03 15.20
N LYS A 21 -16.29 -8.03 15.59
CA LYS A 21 -16.44 -9.41 15.11
C LYS A 21 -17.83 -9.98 15.41
N GLU A 22 -18.40 -9.67 16.57
CA GLU A 22 -19.75 -10.10 16.97
C GLU A 22 -20.85 -9.50 16.07
N LEU A 23 -20.64 -8.32 15.49
CA LEU A 23 -21.54 -7.72 14.51
C LEU A 23 -21.49 -8.39 13.13
N LYS A 24 -20.42 -9.16 12.85
CA LYS A 24 -20.18 -9.85 11.57
C LYS A 24 -20.40 -8.96 10.34
N PRO A 25 -19.70 -7.82 10.24
CA PRO A 25 -20.01 -6.79 9.24
C PRO A 25 -19.88 -7.28 7.78
N TRP A 26 -19.04 -8.27 7.52
CA TRP A 26 -18.90 -8.95 6.22
C TRP A 26 -20.14 -9.73 5.74
N GLU A 27 -21.13 -9.99 6.60
CA GLU A 27 -22.43 -10.54 6.16
C GLU A 27 -23.26 -9.47 5.43
N TYR A 28 -22.91 -8.18 5.57
CA TYR A 28 -23.65 -7.04 5.04
C TYR A 28 -22.89 -6.24 3.98
N LEU A 29 -21.56 -6.21 4.07
CA LEU A 29 -20.68 -5.31 3.31
C LEU A 29 -19.76 -6.09 2.37
N TRP A 30 -19.50 -5.53 1.19
CA TRP A 30 -18.37 -5.88 0.33
C TRP A 30 -17.12 -5.07 0.69
N ASP A 31 -15.97 -5.51 0.21
CA ASP A 31 -14.67 -4.87 0.42
C ASP A 31 -14.58 -3.44 -0.15
N MET A 32 -15.41 -3.11 -1.13
CA MET A 32 -15.57 -1.77 -1.70
C MET A 32 -16.69 -0.94 -1.08
N ASP A 33 -17.42 -1.46 -0.07
CA ASP A 33 -18.40 -0.68 0.69
C ASP A 33 -17.67 0.14 1.77
N ILE A 34 -17.09 1.28 1.35
CA ILE A 34 -16.15 2.05 2.17
C ILE A 34 -16.82 2.86 3.27
N PHE A 35 -16.20 2.88 4.45
CA PHE A 35 -16.55 3.77 5.54
C PHE A 35 -15.48 4.86 5.65
N THR A 36 -15.90 6.11 5.82
CA THR A 36 -15.03 7.29 5.86
C THR A 36 -15.17 7.96 7.23
N LEU A 37 -14.05 8.19 7.91
CA LEU A 37 -14.00 8.79 9.24
C LEU A 37 -13.12 10.04 9.25
N PHE A 38 -13.63 11.14 9.79
CA PHE A 38 -12.82 12.29 10.20
C PHE A 38 -12.74 12.33 11.71
N LEU A 39 -11.50 12.38 12.23
CA LEU A 39 -11.24 12.65 13.64
C LEU A 39 -11.09 14.17 13.84
N PRO A 40 -11.44 14.70 15.03
CA PRO A 40 -11.17 16.10 15.36
C PRO A 40 -9.69 16.43 15.16
N GLU A 41 -9.39 17.65 14.70
CA GLU A 41 -8.04 18.18 14.51
C GLU A 41 -7.17 17.43 13.47
N ILE A 42 -7.71 16.44 12.75
CA ILE A 42 -7.04 15.73 11.66
C ILE A 42 -7.69 16.13 10.33
N GLU A 43 -6.89 16.71 9.44
CA GLU A 43 -7.38 17.23 8.15
C GLU A 43 -7.77 16.13 7.17
N GLU A 44 -7.09 14.98 7.23
CA GLU A 44 -7.31 13.87 6.32
C GLU A 44 -8.19 12.75 6.91
N PRO A 45 -9.00 12.08 6.08
CA PRO A 45 -9.85 10.98 6.51
C PRO A 45 -9.09 9.69 6.83
N PHE A 46 -9.75 8.82 7.58
CA PHE A 46 -9.43 7.40 7.67
C PHE A 46 -10.49 6.60 6.92
N TYR A 47 -10.04 5.67 6.08
CA TYR A 47 -10.92 4.81 5.31
C TYR A 47 -10.89 3.38 5.83
N PHE A 48 -12.05 2.73 5.86
CA PHE A 48 -12.17 1.33 6.25
C PHE A 48 -12.73 0.49 5.09
N SER A 49 -12.03 -0.59 4.77
CA SER A 49 -12.51 -1.66 3.90
C SER A 49 -12.83 -2.90 4.75
N ILE A 50 -14.07 -3.39 4.66
CA ILE A 50 -14.52 -4.58 5.38
C ILE A 50 -14.51 -5.78 4.44
N MET A 51 -13.58 -6.70 4.64
CA MET A 51 -13.39 -7.90 3.82
C MET A 51 -14.01 -9.13 4.50
N GLY A 52 -14.42 -10.11 3.68
CA GLY A 52 -14.88 -11.43 4.16
C GLY A 52 -16.14 -11.95 3.50
N ARG A 53 -16.84 -11.12 2.71
CA ARG A 53 -18.10 -11.53 2.06
C ARG A 53 -17.92 -12.66 1.04
N ALA A 54 -16.77 -12.68 0.36
CA ALA A 54 -16.38 -13.77 -0.54
C ALA A 54 -15.91 -15.05 0.21
N GLY A 55 -15.72 -14.99 1.53
CA GLY A 55 -15.37 -16.15 2.37
C GLY A 55 -13.89 -16.54 2.38
N GLU A 56 -13.02 -15.80 1.68
CA GLU A 56 -11.58 -16.13 1.56
C GLU A 56 -10.73 -15.52 2.69
N CYS A 57 -10.93 -14.23 2.98
CA CYS A 57 -10.19 -13.49 4.00
C CYS A 57 -11.15 -12.58 4.77
N TYR A 58 -11.23 -12.75 6.08
CA TYR A 58 -12.00 -11.88 6.95
C TYR A 58 -11.07 -10.86 7.60
N SER A 59 -11.22 -9.59 7.23
CA SER A 59 -10.36 -8.53 7.76
C SER A 59 -10.99 -7.15 7.66
N ILE A 60 -10.43 -6.21 8.40
CA ILE A 60 -10.69 -4.78 8.27
C ILE A 60 -9.37 -4.13 7.90
N GLY A 61 -9.31 -3.52 6.72
CA GLY A 61 -8.22 -2.65 6.30
C GLY A 61 -8.49 -1.22 6.72
N VAL A 62 -7.50 -0.57 7.34
CA VAL A 62 -7.54 0.83 7.76
C VAL A 62 -6.47 1.60 7.01
N TYR A 63 -6.90 2.55 6.18
CA TYR A 63 -6.05 3.40 5.36
C TYR A 63 -6.12 4.81 5.92
N GLU A 64 -4.98 5.34 6.36
CA GLU A 64 -4.85 6.66 6.96
C GLU A 64 -4.53 7.66 5.86
N GLY A 65 -5.42 8.61 5.60
CA GLY A 65 -5.17 9.65 4.62
C GLY A 65 -5.46 9.27 3.18
N PHE A 66 -5.22 10.26 2.33
CA PHE A 66 -5.51 10.21 0.90
C PHE A 66 -4.57 9.28 0.12
N ASP A 67 -3.28 9.30 0.45
CA ASP A 67 -2.24 8.54 -0.26
C ASP A 67 -2.41 7.02 -0.05
N GLU A 68 -2.61 6.60 1.19
CA GLU A 68 -2.82 5.20 1.56
C GLU A 68 -4.10 4.64 0.95
N PHE A 69 -5.17 5.45 0.89
CA PHE A 69 -6.41 5.04 0.24
C PHE A 69 -6.27 4.98 -1.29
N GLU A 70 -5.49 5.87 -1.90
CA GLU A 70 -5.16 5.76 -3.31
C GLU A 70 -4.41 4.45 -3.62
N GLY A 71 -3.49 4.05 -2.74
CA GLY A 71 -2.82 2.76 -2.77
C GLY A 71 -3.80 1.58 -2.76
N PHE A 72 -4.80 1.62 -1.89
CA PHE A 72 -5.89 0.64 -1.88
C PHE A 72 -6.67 0.61 -3.21
N MET A 73 -7.08 1.77 -3.72
CA MET A 73 -7.81 1.86 -4.99
C MET A 73 -6.99 1.26 -6.14
N ARG A 74 -5.66 1.44 -6.15
CA ARG A 74 -4.76 0.80 -7.12
C ARG A 74 -4.70 -0.71 -6.99
N ILE A 75 -4.88 -1.27 -5.80
CA ILE A 75 -4.89 -2.72 -5.61
C ILE A 75 -6.19 -3.33 -6.15
N VAL A 76 -7.32 -2.68 -5.86
CA VAL A 76 -8.65 -3.24 -6.17
C VAL A 76 -9.14 -2.93 -7.58
N GLU A 77 -8.73 -1.81 -8.19
CA GLU A 77 -9.15 -1.42 -9.54
C GLU A 77 -8.22 -1.95 -10.64
N ASN A 78 -7.06 -2.51 -10.30
CA ASN A 78 -6.03 -2.84 -11.28
C ASN A 78 -6.11 -4.29 -11.78
N GLU A 79 -6.33 -4.44 -13.08
CA GLU A 79 -6.41 -5.75 -13.75
C GLU A 79 -5.10 -6.16 -14.44
N ASP A 80 -4.18 -5.21 -14.64
CA ASP A 80 -3.01 -5.37 -15.49
C ASP A 80 -1.71 -5.55 -14.72
N ILE A 81 -1.57 -5.00 -13.53
CA ILE A 81 -0.35 -5.13 -12.75
C ILE A 81 -0.30 -6.53 -12.10
N PRO A 82 0.82 -7.28 -12.22
CA PRO A 82 0.95 -8.58 -11.58
C PRO A 82 0.82 -8.53 -10.05
N ASP A 83 0.20 -9.55 -9.44
CA ASP A 83 -0.03 -9.66 -7.99
C ASP A 83 1.22 -9.40 -7.13
N HIS A 84 2.39 -9.89 -7.57
CA HIS A 84 3.65 -9.70 -6.85
C HIS A 84 4.11 -8.24 -6.77
N GLN A 85 3.55 -7.35 -7.58
CA GLN A 85 3.81 -5.92 -7.54
C GLN A 85 2.80 -5.16 -6.67
N MET A 86 1.63 -5.75 -6.36
CA MET A 86 0.57 -5.10 -5.57
C MET A 86 1.06 -4.65 -4.19
N PHE A 87 2.02 -5.38 -3.62
CA PHE A 87 2.65 -5.04 -2.34
C PHE A 87 3.20 -3.61 -2.27
N ARG A 88 3.58 -3.02 -3.41
CA ARG A 88 4.12 -1.64 -3.46
C ARG A 88 3.10 -0.56 -3.10
N TYR A 89 1.82 -0.85 -3.27
CA TYR A 89 0.71 0.08 -3.01
C TYR A 89 0.08 -0.17 -1.63
N GLN A 90 0.53 -1.20 -0.92
CA GLN A 90 -0.07 -1.62 0.34
C GLN A 90 0.64 -0.94 1.52
N ASN A 91 0.06 0.16 1.99
CA ASN A 91 0.49 0.85 3.20
C ASN A 91 -0.75 1.08 4.08
N ASN A 92 -0.93 0.24 5.09
CA ASN A 92 -2.17 0.21 5.86
C ASN A 92 -2.04 -0.63 7.14
N ILE A 93 -3.04 -0.52 8.03
CA ILE A 93 -3.16 -1.43 9.17
C ILE A 93 -4.31 -2.41 8.92
N MET A 94 -4.02 -3.69 9.08
CA MET A 94 -5.00 -4.77 8.92
C MET A 94 -5.35 -5.38 10.27
N CYS A 95 -6.65 -5.48 10.57
CA CYS A 95 -7.21 -6.32 11.63
C CYS A 95 -7.78 -7.59 10.99
N TYR A 96 -7.17 -8.74 11.25
CA TYR A 96 -7.59 -10.02 10.68
C TYR A 96 -8.46 -10.83 11.64
N PHE A 97 -9.33 -11.65 11.07
CA PHE A 97 -10.13 -12.68 11.74
C PHE A 97 -9.83 -14.04 11.09
N GLY A 98 -8.66 -14.60 11.38
CA GLY A 98 -8.11 -15.76 10.68
C GLY A 98 -7.97 -17.02 11.53
N ASP A 99 -7.13 -17.94 11.05
CA ASP A 99 -6.80 -19.18 11.72
C ASP A 99 -5.59 -19.06 12.65
N ARG A 100 -5.46 -19.99 13.61
CA ARG A 100 -4.40 -19.97 14.62
C ARG A 100 -3.01 -20.02 13.98
N GLU A 101 -2.90 -20.77 12.90
CA GLU A 101 -1.67 -21.11 12.19
C GLU A 101 -1.08 -19.90 11.45
N GLU A 102 -1.89 -18.86 11.19
CA GLU A 102 -1.45 -17.63 10.55
C GLU A 102 -0.68 -16.70 11.50
N LEU A 103 -0.84 -16.88 12.83
CA LEU A 103 -0.26 -16.01 13.83
C LEU A 103 1.21 -16.35 14.10
N THR A 104 2.01 -15.31 14.25
CA THR A 104 3.38 -15.38 14.75
C THR A 104 3.41 -15.75 16.23
N LYS A 105 4.59 -16.19 16.70
CA LYS A 105 4.80 -16.47 18.14
C LYS A 105 4.57 -15.26 19.03
N GLY A 106 4.85 -14.05 18.54
CA GLY A 106 4.62 -12.79 19.26
C GLY A 106 3.14 -12.49 19.44
N GLU A 107 2.36 -12.56 18.36
CA GLU A 107 0.90 -12.38 18.39
C GLU A 107 0.23 -13.41 19.31
N LEU A 108 0.62 -14.69 19.20
CA LEU A 108 0.12 -15.76 20.09
C LEU A 108 0.41 -15.51 21.58
N LYS A 109 1.57 -14.90 21.88
CA LYS A 109 1.94 -14.58 23.26
C LYS A 109 1.03 -13.50 23.84
N ILE A 110 0.75 -12.43 23.09
CA ILE A 110 -0.13 -11.34 23.53
C ILE A 110 -1.53 -11.89 23.86
N ILE A 111 -2.11 -12.69 22.97
CA ILE A 111 -3.43 -13.32 23.19
C ILE A 111 -3.44 -14.17 24.46
N LYS A 112 -2.37 -14.95 24.69
CA LYS A 112 -2.22 -15.78 25.88
C LYS A 112 -2.10 -14.94 27.15
N ASP A 113 -1.30 -13.88 27.13
CA ASP A 113 -1.06 -13.01 28.28
C ASP A 113 -2.32 -12.22 28.65
N LEU A 114 -3.16 -11.87 27.67
CA LEU A 114 -4.50 -11.30 27.86
C LEU A 114 -5.53 -12.30 28.39
N GLY A 115 -5.23 -13.60 28.38
CA GLY A 115 -6.16 -14.65 28.80
C GLY A 115 -7.34 -14.88 27.85
N ILE A 116 -7.26 -14.38 26.61
CA ILE A 116 -8.32 -14.50 25.60
C ILE A 116 -8.35 -15.93 25.05
N LYS A 117 -9.56 -16.45 24.81
CA LYS A 117 -9.77 -17.79 24.27
C LYS A 117 -10.48 -17.72 22.93
N PHE A 118 -9.75 -18.05 21.86
CA PHE A 118 -10.32 -18.27 20.53
C PHE A 118 -10.43 -19.77 20.23
N ARG A 119 -11.49 -20.17 19.53
CA ARG A 119 -11.75 -21.56 19.11
C ARG A 119 -12.46 -21.58 17.77
N GLY A 120 -12.00 -22.42 16.85
CA GLY A 120 -12.58 -22.58 15.51
C GLY A 120 -11.85 -21.76 14.45
N ARG A 121 -12.26 -21.97 13.20
CA ARG A 121 -11.67 -21.30 12.04
C ARG A 121 -12.10 -19.85 11.92
N ASN A 122 -11.22 -18.99 11.41
CA ASN A 122 -11.46 -17.55 11.24
C ASN A 122 -11.89 -16.85 12.55
N GLN A 123 -11.44 -17.38 13.69
CA GLN A 123 -11.80 -16.85 15.00
C GLN A 123 -10.68 -16.07 15.68
N TRP A 124 -9.44 -16.22 15.22
CA TRP A 124 -8.27 -15.62 15.83
C TRP A 124 -8.08 -14.20 15.33
N ILE A 125 -8.08 -13.24 16.27
CA ILE A 125 -7.86 -11.83 15.96
C ILE A 125 -6.37 -11.54 16.04
N TYR A 126 -5.82 -10.90 15.01
CA TYR A 126 -4.44 -10.42 15.00
C TYR A 126 -4.31 -9.18 14.10
N PHE A 127 -3.23 -8.42 14.30
CA PHE A 127 -3.06 -7.10 13.70
C PHE A 127 -1.70 -6.98 13.04
N ARG A 128 -1.67 -6.42 11.82
CA ARG A 128 -0.43 -6.19 11.08
C ARG A 128 -0.41 -4.79 10.51
N SER A 129 0.73 -4.12 10.68
CA SER A 129 1.08 -2.92 9.94
C SER A 129 1.82 -3.35 8.67
N PHE A 130 1.33 -2.83 7.56
CA PHE A 130 1.98 -2.85 6.26
C PHE A 130 2.58 -1.49 6.04
N GLU A 131 3.85 -1.46 5.66
CA GLU A 131 4.64 -0.27 5.40
C GLU A 131 5.55 -0.59 4.23
N THR A 132 5.48 0.21 3.16
CA THR A 132 6.24 -0.03 1.94
C THR A 132 7.74 -0.14 2.24
N GLY A 133 8.37 -1.23 1.78
CA GLY A 133 9.78 -1.53 2.06
C GLY A 133 10.03 -2.37 3.32
N TYR A 134 9.02 -2.60 4.16
CA TYR A 134 9.11 -3.44 5.35
C TYR A 134 8.22 -4.67 5.25
N TYR A 135 8.67 -5.77 5.85
CA TYR A 135 7.85 -6.98 5.93
C TYR A 135 6.69 -6.74 6.91
N PRO A 136 5.46 -7.22 6.63
CA PRO A 136 4.33 -7.03 7.53
C PRO A 136 4.66 -7.41 8.97
N HIS A 137 4.35 -6.51 9.89
CA HIS A 137 4.83 -6.62 11.26
C HIS A 137 3.73 -6.36 12.29
N ILE A 138 3.89 -6.94 13.48
CA ILE A 138 3.06 -6.59 14.63
C ILE A 138 3.18 -5.09 14.94
N LEU A 139 2.08 -4.50 15.42
CA LEU A 139 1.97 -3.07 15.73
C LEU A 139 2.92 -2.62 16.85
N ASP A 140 3.33 -1.37 16.80
CA ASP A 140 3.96 -0.66 17.92
C ASP A 140 2.91 0.02 18.83
N LYS A 141 3.37 0.69 19.90
CA LYS A 141 2.50 1.36 20.86
C LYS A 141 1.58 2.41 20.25
N GLN A 142 2.12 3.29 19.39
CA GLN A 142 1.33 4.37 18.79
C GLN A 142 0.28 3.79 17.84
N GLN A 143 0.66 2.78 17.06
CA GLN A 143 -0.27 2.07 16.18
C GLN A 143 -1.38 1.35 16.94
N VAL A 144 -1.08 0.71 18.08
CA VAL A 144 -2.10 0.09 18.95
C VAL A 144 -3.07 1.15 19.47
N HIS A 145 -2.56 2.29 19.94
CA HIS A 145 -3.38 3.39 20.44
C HIS A 145 -4.30 3.95 19.34
N ASN A 146 -3.73 4.34 18.20
CA ASN A 146 -4.47 4.92 17.08
C ASN A 146 -5.53 3.94 16.56
N LEU A 147 -5.15 2.68 16.31
CA LEU A 147 -6.09 1.67 15.82
C LEU A 147 -7.23 1.43 16.83
N THR A 148 -6.97 1.51 18.13
CA THR A 148 -8.02 1.38 19.16
C THR A 148 -9.05 2.50 19.03
N VAL A 149 -8.62 3.74 18.83
CA VAL A 149 -9.53 4.89 18.61
C VAL A 149 -10.34 4.69 17.34
N LEU A 150 -9.67 4.34 16.24
CA LEU A 150 -10.29 4.14 14.93
C LEU A 150 -11.33 3.00 14.95
N LEU A 151 -11.00 1.85 15.55
CA LEU A 151 -11.94 0.73 15.66
C LEU A 151 -13.12 1.06 16.58
N ARG A 152 -12.96 1.90 17.61
CA ARG A 152 -14.10 2.37 18.42
C ARG A 152 -15.07 3.20 17.59
N GLN A 153 -14.57 4.08 16.73
CA GLN A 153 -15.42 4.84 15.82
C GLN A 153 -16.05 3.95 14.75
N LEU A 154 -15.29 3.03 14.16
CA LEU A 154 -15.82 2.04 13.21
C LEU A 154 -16.93 1.20 13.85
N TYR A 155 -16.75 0.72 15.08
CA TYR A 155 -17.77 -0.05 15.80
C TYR A 155 -19.08 0.75 15.92
N MET A 156 -19.00 2.05 16.25
CA MET A 156 -20.18 2.92 16.31
C MET A 156 -20.84 3.11 14.94
N SER A 157 -20.05 3.31 13.88
CA SER A 157 -20.54 3.38 12.49
C SER A 157 -21.25 2.09 12.07
N LEU A 158 -20.65 0.93 12.36
CA LEU A 158 -21.23 -0.38 12.07
C LEU A 158 -22.55 -0.60 12.79
N ARG A 159 -22.67 -0.19 14.06
CA ARG A 159 -23.97 -0.26 14.75
C ARG A 159 -25.01 0.66 14.13
N ALA A 160 -24.62 1.87 13.72
CA ALA A 160 -25.54 2.79 13.06
C ALA A 160 -26.04 2.20 11.72
N TYR A 161 -25.16 1.56 10.96
CA TYR A 161 -25.51 0.87 9.71
C TYR A 161 -26.36 -0.38 9.93
N ILE A 162 -25.87 -1.34 10.73
CA ILE A 162 -26.46 -2.67 10.91
C ILE A 162 -27.70 -2.63 11.81
N GLU A 163 -27.62 -1.97 12.97
CA GLU A 163 -28.67 -2.00 13.98
C GLU A 163 -29.69 -0.87 13.83
N LYS A 164 -29.23 0.32 13.41
CA LYS A 164 -30.11 1.50 13.21
C LYS A 164 -30.59 1.64 11.77
N GLY A 165 -30.00 0.88 10.84
CA GLY A 165 -30.50 0.75 9.48
C GLY A 165 -30.21 1.95 8.58
N ILE A 166 -29.14 2.71 8.84
CA ILE A 166 -28.66 3.74 7.90
C ILE A 166 -28.46 3.09 6.52
N LYS A 167 -29.03 3.71 5.49
CA LYS A 167 -28.87 3.27 4.10
C LYS A 167 -27.78 4.10 3.44
N VAL A 168 -26.92 3.43 2.69
CA VAL A 168 -25.85 4.01 1.90
C VAL A 168 -25.90 3.35 0.53
N ASP A 169 -25.90 4.17 -0.52
CA ASP A 169 -25.86 3.75 -1.91
C ASP A 169 -24.41 3.64 -2.38
N PHE A 170 -23.72 2.59 -1.92
CA PHE A 170 -22.31 2.34 -2.26
C PHE A 170 -22.09 2.21 -3.77
N GLU A 171 -23.08 1.69 -4.52
CA GLU A 171 -23.03 1.56 -5.98
C GLU A 171 -22.93 2.92 -6.70
N LYS A 172 -23.38 4.01 -6.07
CA LYS A 172 -23.23 5.38 -6.59
C LYS A 172 -21.95 6.08 -6.12
N GLY A 173 -21.03 5.34 -5.50
CA GLY A 173 -19.79 5.91 -4.96
C GLY A 173 -20.01 6.71 -3.67
N ASN A 174 -21.05 6.40 -2.90
CA ASN A 174 -21.21 6.94 -1.55
C ASN A 174 -20.50 6.05 -0.53
N SER A 175 -20.22 6.62 0.64
CA SER A 175 -19.59 5.97 1.78
C SER A 175 -20.43 6.18 3.04
N LEU A 176 -20.25 5.32 4.04
CA LEU A 176 -20.78 5.61 5.37
C LEU A 176 -19.82 6.59 6.05
N TYR A 177 -20.27 7.83 6.20
CA TYR A 177 -19.46 8.93 6.69
C TYR A 177 -19.70 9.17 8.16
N ARG A 178 -18.62 9.37 8.91
CA ARG A 178 -18.64 9.69 10.34
C ARG A 178 -17.66 10.81 10.64
N HIS A 179 -18.11 11.82 11.37
CA HIS A 179 -17.27 12.90 11.87
C HIS A 179 -17.79 13.41 13.21
N TYR A 180 -16.92 14.12 13.93
CA TYR A 180 -17.29 14.89 15.10
C TYR A 180 -17.62 16.32 14.69
N ASP A 181 -18.69 16.87 15.22
CA ASP A 181 -19.07 18.26 15.07
C ASP A 181 -18.82 18.99 16.39
N ASP A 182 -17.91 19.98 16.34
CA ASP A 182 -17.49 20.75 17.52
C ASP A 182 -18.56 21.75 17.99
N ASP A 183 -19.44 22.21 17.10
CA ASP A 183 -20.50 23.17 17.42
C ASP A 183 -21.64 22.47 18.21
N ASP A 184 -21.98 21.25 17.81
CA ASP A 184 -23.04 20.44 18.41
C ASP A 184 -22.55 19.50 19.53
N ASP A 185 -21.22 19.34 19.70
CA ASP A 185 -20.57 18.41 20.64
C ASP A 185 -21.04 16.94 20.43
N LEU A 186 -21.19 16.54 19.16
CA LEU A 186 -21.80 15.28 18.78
C LEU A 186 -21.09 14.57 17.61
N TRP A 187 -21.19 13.24 17.60
CA TRP A 187 -20.78 12.42 16.48
C TRP A 187 -21.93 12.21 15.50
N TYR A 188 -21.75 12.65 14.26
CA TYR A 188 -22.67 12.38 13.16
C TYR A 188 -22.28 11.11 12.39
N CYS A 189 -23.29 10.41 11.87
CA CYS A 189 -23.11 9.26 10.99
C CYS A 189 -24.24 9.22 9.95
N TYR A 190 -23.89 9.30 8.67
CA TYR A 190 -24.85 9.36 7.57
C TYR A 190 -24.17 9.00 6.24
N GLU A 191 -24.96 8.89 5.17
CA GLU A 191 -24.46 8.69 3.81
C GLU A 191 -23.83 9.96 3.25
N HIS A 192 -22.63 9.86 2.68
CA HIS A 192 -21.97 10.97 1.99
C HIS A 192 -21.20 10.46 0.77
N PRO A 193 -21.07 11.24 -0.32
CA PRO A 193 -20.15 10.91 -1.41
C PRO A 193 -18.77 10.52 -0.87
N LEU A 194 -18.21 9.42 -1.37
CA LEU A 194 -16.86 9.00 -1.01
C LEU A 194 -15.90 10.13 -1.38
N ILE A 195 -15.17 10.62 -0.38
CA ILE A 195 -14.17 11.66 -0.59
C ILE A 195 -12.95 10.95 -1.16
N LEU A 196 -12.61 11.26 -2.41
CA LEU A 196 -11.48 10.64 -3.10
C LEU A 196 -10.26 11.54 -3.02
N PRO A 197 -9.04 10.96 -2.99
CA PRO A 197 -7.80 11.71 -3.07
C PRO A 197 -7.72 12.48 -4.40
N ASN A 198 -7.13 13.67 -4.36
CA ASN A 198 -6.67 14.32 -5.58
C ASN A 198 -5.42 13.60 -6.06
N LYS A 199 -5.47 12.99 -7.26
CA LYS A 199 -4.31 12.34 -7.89
C LYS A 199 -3.22 13.37 -8.15
N ASN A 200 -2.28 13.52 -7.21
CA ASN A 200 -1.17 14.45 -7.34
C ASN A 200 0.15 13.70 -7.14
N TYR A 201 0.67 13.18 -8.24
CA TYR A 201 1.93 12.43 -8.20
C TYR A 201 3.13 13.34 -8.13
N MET A 202 4.14 12.90 -7.39
CA MET A 202 5.44 13.53 -7.40
C MET A 202 5.95 13.62 -8.85
N ARG A 203 6.24 14.83 -9.28
CA ARG A 203 6.90 15.10 -10.55
C ARG A 203 8.28 15.67 -10.26
N VAL A 204 9.30 15.04 -10.82
CA VAL A 204 10.66 15.54 -10.69
C VAL A 204 10.92 16.51 -11.82
N GLU A 205 11.34 17.72 -11.48
CA GLU A 205 11.79 18.71 -12.45
C GLU A 205 13.32 18.65 -12.60
N ILE A 206 13.80 18.40 -13.82
CA ILE A 206 15.22 18.41 -14.17
C ILE A 206 15.63 19.84 -14.53
N THR A 207 16.40 20.49 -13.65
CA THR A 207 16.81 21.89 -13.84
C THR A 207 18.21 22.06 -14.43
N ASP A 208 19.00 20.98 -14.55
CA ASP A 208 20.34 21.03 -15.13
C ASP A 208 20.30 21.13 -16.67
N GLU A 209 20.41 22.38 -17.16
CA GLU A 209 20.40 22.68 -18.60
C GLU A 209 21.55 22.01 -19.38
N LEU A 210 22.74 21.87 -18.77
CA LEU A 210 23.89 21.24 -19.42
C LEU A 210 23.65 19.73 -19.59
N LEU A 211 23.06 19.08 -18.60
CA LEU A 211 22.64 17.70 -18.69
C LEU A 211 21.59 17.53 -19.79
N ILE A 212 20.55 18.37 -19.81
CA ILE A 212 19.49 18.33 -20.83
C ILE A 212 20.07 18.49 -22.25
N GLU A 213 21.00 19.43 -22.44
CA GLU A 213 21.65 19.63 -23.73
C GLU A 213 22.46 18.39 -24.15
N ARG A 214 23.17 17.75 -23.21
CA ARG A 214 23.93 16.52 -23.48
C ARG A 214 23.03 15.35 -23.85
N LEU A 215 21.91 15.18 -23.15
CA LEU A 215 20.95 14.10 -23.39
C LEU A 215 20.23 14.29 -24.73
N SER A 216 19.75 15.51 -25.00
CA SER A 216 19.00 15.82 -26.24
C SER A 216 19.83 15.60 -27.51
N LYS A 217 21.14 15.87 -27.47
CA LYS A 217 22.11 15.65 -28.56
C LYS A 217 22.42 14.18 -28.86
N GLN A 218 22.08 13.25 -27.96
CA GLN A 218 22.33 11.84 -28.20
C GLN A 218 21.51 11.32 -29.39
N LYS A 219 22.08 10.38 -30.16
CA LYS A 219 21.38 9.77 -31.30
C LYS A 219 20.29 8.83 -30.79
N MET A 220 19.14 8.87 -31.45
CA MET A 220 18.06 7.90 -31.18
C MET A 220 18.41 6.53 -31.75
N ASN A 221 18.19 5.48 -30.96
CA ASN A 221 18.33 4.09 -31.35
C ASN A 221 16.96 3.42 -31.48
N LYS A 222 16.93 2.11 -31.80
CA LYS A 222 15.70 1.35 -32.02
C LYS A 222 15.21 0.59 -30.77
N ASN A 223 15.90 0.72 -29.64
CA ASN A 223 15.61 -0.06 -28.44
C ASN A 223 14.32 0.45 -27.78
N ILE A 224 13.60 -0.48 -27.16
CA ILE A 224 12.51 -0.18 -26.23
C ILE A 224 12.98 -0.74 -24.90
N ILE A 225 13.09 0.12 -23.90
CA ILE A 225 13.54 -0.25 -22.57
C ILE A 225 12.38 -0.24 -21.59
N GLU A 226 12.41 -1.16 -20.65
CA GLU A 226 11.49 -1.21 -19.51
C GLU A 226 12.26 -0.78 -18.27
N VAL A 227 11.67 0.07 -17.45
CA VAL A 227 12.24 0.60 -16.21
C VAL A 227 11.20 0.47 -15.11
N ASP A 228 11.59 -0.12 -13.99
CA ASP A 228 10.71 -0.29 -12.83
C ASP A 228 11.53 -0.57 -11.57
N THR A 229 10.89 -0.40 -10.43
CA THR A 229 11.33 -1.01 -9.18
C THR A 229 10.55 -2.29 -8.96
N LEU A 230 11.02 -3.22 -8.16
CA LEU A 230 10.23 -4.39 -7.77
C LEU A 230 10.62 -4.86 -6.38
N PHE A 231 9.64 -5.29 -5.59
CA PHE A 231 9.91 -5.88 -4.27
C PHE A 231 10.19 -7.36 -4.43
N LEU A 232 11.35 -7.79 -3.95
CA LEU A 232 11.67 -9.21 -3.83
C LEU A 232 10.91 -9.71 -2.61
N ASN A 233 9.98 -10.65 -2.81
CA ASN A 233 9.13 -11.22 -1.75
C ASN A 233 9.93 -12.11 -0.78
N THR A 234 10.94 -11.52 -0.14
CA THR A 234 11.92 -12.16 0.75
C THR A 234 12.06 -11.30 1.98
N LYS A 235 12.09 -11.95 3.15
CA LYS A 235 12.26 -11.29 4.44
C LYS A 235 13.74 -11.20 4.79
N ILE A 236 14.28 -10.00 4.90
CA ILE A 236 15.65 -9.78 5.39
C ILE A 236 15.62 -9.19 6.80
N ASN A 237 16.31 -9.85 7.74
CA ASN A 237 16.52 -9.32 9.08
C ASN A 237 17.90 -8.65 9.15
N ASP A 238 17.94 -7.35 8.91
CA ASP A 238 19.13 -6.52 9.13
C ASP A 238 19.04 -5.86 10.51
N LYS A 239 20.18 -5.80 11.23
CA LYS A 239 20.25 -5.20 12.56
C LYS A 239 20.16 -3.67 12.55
N GLN A 240 20.35 -3.05 11.39
CA GLN A 240 20.22 -1.59 11.22
C GLN A 240 18.76 -1.14 11.28
N PHE A 241 17.83 -2.01 10.87
CA PHE A 241 16.40 -1.70 10.85
C PHE A 241 15.67 -2.29 12.06
N HIS A 242 14.63 -1.60 12.50
CA HIS A 242 13.79 -1.99 13.63
C HIS A 242 12.71 -3.03 13.25
N LYS A 243 12.46 -3.21 11.95
CA LYS A 243 11.56 -4.19 11.35
C LYS A 243 12.32 -4.94 10.24
N PRO A 244 11.99 -6.20 9.96
CA PRO A 244 12.50 -6.90 8.79
C PRO A 244 12.12 -6.16 7.51
N VAL A 245 13.03 -6.11 6.55
CA VAL A 245 12.86 -5.35 5.30
C VAL A 245 12.52 -6.27 4.15
N VAL A 246 11.84 -5.71 3.14
CA VAL A 246 11.58 -6.33 1.85
C VAL A 246 12.48 -5.65 0.82
N PRO A 247 13.47 -6.35 0.25
CA PRO A 247 14.42 -5.73 -0.68
C PRO A 247 13.70 -5.17 -1.90
N LYS A 248 14.07 -3.95 -2.30
CA LYS A 248 13.59 -3.32 -3.53
C LYS A 248 14.71 -3.43 -4.57
N LEU A 249 14.39 -3.88 -5.77
CA LEU A 249 15.32 -3.95 -6.89
C LEU A 249 14.89 -2.93 -7.94
N CYS A 250 15.74 -1.94 -8.23
CA CYS A 250 15.58 -1.08 -9.41
C CYS A 250 16.14 -1.83 -10.62
N LEU A 251 15.37 -1.91 -11.70
CA LEU A 251 15.70 -2.74 -12.85
C LEU A 251 15.41 -2.02 -14.17
N MET A 252 16.38 -2.08 -15.08
CA MET A 252 16.22 -1.70 -16.48
C MET A 252 16.52 -2.89 -17.38
N ALA A 253 15.62 -3.17 -18.32
CA ALA A 253 15.79 -4.28 -19.26
C ALA A 253 15.40 -3.89 -20.69
N ASP A 254 16.04 -4.50 -21.69
CA ASP A 254 15.62 -4.38 -23.08
C ASP A 254 14.38 -5.27 -23.31
N GLN A 255 13.26 -4.66 -23.71
CA GLN A 255 11.99 -5.35 -23.87
C GLN A 255 12.05 -6.52 -24.87
N ARG A 256 12.84 -6.36 -25.94
CA ARG A 256 12.85 -7.31 -27.06
C ARG A 256 13.66 -8.56 -26.72
N THR A 257 14.83 -8.37 -26.14
CA THR A 257 15.79 -9.44 -25.85
C THR A 257 15.61 -10.01 -24.45
N GLY A 258 14.99 -9.27 -23.52
CA GLY A 258 14.90 -9.63 -22.11
C GLY A 258 16.20 -9.42 -21.34
N LEU A 259 17.22 -8.83 -21.97
CA LEU A 259 18.52 -8.61 -21.33
C LEU A 259 18.41 -7.50 -20.29
N VAL A 260 18.86 -7.79 -19.06
CA VAL A 260 19.03 -6.80 -18.01
C VAL A 260 20.17 -5.85 -18.39
N LEU A 261 19.84 -4.58 -18.53
CA LEU A 261 20.77 -3.51 -18.91
C LEU A 261 21.40 -2.85 -17.69
N SER A 262 20.64 -2.72 -16.60
CA SER A 262 21.11 -2.19 -15.32
C SER A 262 20.24 -2.73 -14.19
N GLN A 263 20.81 -2.92 -13.01
CA GLN A 263 20.09 -3.33 -11.81
C GLN A 263 20.79 -2.78 -10.57
N ASP A 264 20.02 -2.36 -9.58
CA ASP A 264 20.51 -1.92 -8.27
C ASP A 264 19.58 -2.38 -7.16
N MET A 265 20.15 -2.94 -6.09
CA MET A 265 19.39 -3.34 -4.90
C MET A 265 19.33 -2.15 -3.95
N LEU A 266 18.13 -1.82 -3.49
CA LEU A 266 17.82 -0.69 -2.64
C LEU A 266 17.32 -1.17 -1.28
N SER A 267 17.85 -0.52 -0.25
CA SER A 267 17.36 -0.53 1.12
C SER A 267 16.19 0.45 1.27
N PRO A 268 15.37 0.36 2.34
CA PRO A 268 14.27 1.30 2.55
C PRO A 268 14.69 2.77 2.69
N GLU A 269 15.93 3.04 3.08
CA GLU A 269 16.48 4.39 3.25
C GLU A 269 17.17 4.93 1.98
N ASP A 270 17.33 4.12 0.94
CA ASP A 270 17.97 4.54 -0.31
C ASP A 270 17.03 5.42 -1.15
N ASP A 271 17.61 6.40 -1.85
CA ASP A 271 16.89 7.30 -2.75
C ASP A 271 16.56 6.59 -4.08
N ASP A 272 15.36 6.02 -4.15
CA ASP A 272 14.88 5.30 -5.33
C ASP A 272 14.63 6.24 -6.53
N VAL A 273 14.30 7.51 -6.27
CA VAL A 273 14.13 8.54 -7.30
C VAL A 273 15.46 8.78 -8.02
N GLN A 274 16.52 9.06 -7.27
CA GLN A 274 17.86 9.27 -7.81
C GLN A 274 18.37 8.03 -8.55
N CYS A 275 18.14 6.83 -8.00
CA CYS A 275 18.53 5.58 -8.64
C CYS A 275 17.89 5.42 -10.04
N ILE A 276 16.57 5.63 -10.14
CA ILE A 276 15.84 5.53 -11.43
C ILE A 276 16.35 6.57 -12.43
N LEU A 277 16.52 7.82 -11.99
CA LEU A 277 17.03 8.90 -12.83
C LEU A 277 18.43 8.61 -13.35
N ASP A 278 19.35 8.23 -12.48
CA ASP A 278 20.73 7.90 -12.85
C ASP A 278 20.79 6.73 -13.82
N MET A 279 19.96 5.71 -13.61
CA MET A 279 19.88 4.56 -14.50
C MET A 279 19.51 4.98 -15.93
N VAL A 280 18.50 5.84 -16.07
CA VAL A 280 18.03 6.34 -17.38
C VAL A 280 19.03 7.32 -18.00
N ILE A 281 19.56 8.26 -17.23
CA ILE A 281 20.57 9.23 -17.67
C ILE A 281 21.81 8.50 -18.19
N ASN A 282 22.34 7.56 -17.42
CA ASN A 282 23.52 6.78 -17.78
C ASN A 282 23.28 5.96 -19.06
N TYR A 283 22.12 5.33 -19.17
CA TYR A 283 21.75 4.61 -20.39
C TYR A 283 21.76 5.53 -21.62
N ILE A 284 21.11 6.70 -21.53
CA ILE A 284 21.05 7.64 -22.67
C ILE A 284 22.45 8.13 -23.06
N LEU A 285 23.29 8.47 -22.08
CA LEU A 285 24.64 8.97 -22.33
C LEU A 285 25.57 7.90 -22.95
N GLN A 286 25.37 6.63 -22.63
CA GLN A 286 26.23 5.54 -23.12
C GLN A 286 25.71 4.88 -24.41
N MET A 287 24.40 4.61 -24.48
CA MET A 287 23.76 3.83 -25.54
C MET A 287 22.95 4.67 -26.53
N GLY A 288 22.75 5.95 -26.22
CA GLY A 288 21.88 6.86 -26.97
C GLY A 288 20.41 6.78 -26.54
N LYS A 289 19.59 7.66 -27.12
CA LYS A 289 18.17 7.77 -26.75
C LYS A 289 17.38 6.54 -27.20
N PRO A 290 16.67 5.84 -26.30
CA PRO A 290 15.79 4.75 -26.71
C PRO A 290 14.64 5.30 -27.56
N LYS A 291 14.05 4.44 -28.39
CA LYS A 291 12.82 4.78 -29.12
C LYS A 291 11.67 5.04 -28.14
N SER A 292 11.59 4.25 -27.07
CA SER A 292 10.60 4.41 -26.01
C SER A 292 11.09 3.83 -24.70
N ILE A 293 10.61 4.40 -23.60
CA ILE A 293 10.77 3.89 -22.23
C ILE A 293 9.39 3.47 -21.74
N TYR A 294 9.26 2.24 -21.27
CA TYR A 294 8.03 1.73 -20.67
C TYR A 294 8.22 1.63 -19.17
N VAL A 295 7.26 2.18 -18.43
CA VAL A 295 7.23 2.18 -16.96
C VAL A 295 5.92 1.55 -16.50
N ARG A 296 5.88 1.04 -15.26
CA ARG A 296 4.71 0.27 -14.81
C ARG A 296 3.49 1.14 -14.52
N ASP A 297 3.73 2.22 -13.81
CA ASP A 297 2.72 3.09 -13.24
C ASP A 297 3.09 4.56 -13.42
N ASP A 298 2.15 5.41 -13.07
CA ASP A 298 2.26 6.87 -13.02
C ASP A 298 3.23 7.38 -11.95
N ILE A 299 3.55 6.57 -10.92
CA ILE A 299 4.57 6.90 -9.93
C ILE A 299 5.94 6.99 -10.62
N VAL A 300 6.37 5.90 -11.29
CA VAL A 300 7.65 5.89 -12.02
C VAL A 300 7.60 6.84 -13.23
N GLU A 301 6.43 7.00 -13.86
CA GLU A 301 6.25 8.02 -14.91
C GLU A 301 6.56 9.42 -14.40
N GLY A 302 6.01 9.82 -13.23
CA GLY A 302 6.22 11.14 -12.63
C GLY A 302 7.68 11.48 -12.39
N LEU A 303 8.51 10.47 -12.12
CA LEU A 303 9.97 10.63 -11.96
C LEU A 303 10.68 10.91 -13.29
N LEU A 304 10.18 10.35 -14.40
CA LEU A 304 10.86 10.34 -15.70
C LEU A 304 10.25 11.28 -16.74
N ILE A 305 9.03 11.78 -16.52
CA ILE A 305 8.28 12.51 -17.55
C ILE A 305 9.00 13.76 -18.03
N ASP A 306 9.46 14.62 -17.13
CA ASP A 306 10.16 15.86 -17.48
C ASP A 306 11.49 15.58 -18.20
N LEU A 307 12.26 14.60 -17.72
CA LEU A 307 13.49 14.13 -18.36
C LEU A 307 13.22 13.65 -19.79
N CYS A 308 12.18 12.84 -19.98
CA CYS A 308 11.82 12.25 -21.27
C CYS A 308 11.31 13.32 -22.25
N GLU A 309 10.48 14.27 -21.80
CA GLU A 309 10.01 15.39 -22.60
C GLU A 309 11.18 16.25 -23.09
N LYS A 310 12.08 16.64 -22.19
CA LYS A 310 13.28 17.45 -22.50
C LYS A 310 14.27 16.73 -23.42
N ALA A 311 14.38 15.40 -23.29
CA ALA A 311 15.23 14.59 -24.17
C ALA A 311 14.54 14.18 -25.49
N ASN A 312 13.25 14.45 -25.66
CA ASN A 312 12.39 13.99 -26.75
C ASN A 312 12.36 12.45 -26.87
N ILE A 313 12.01 11.78 -25.77
CA ILE A 313 11.88 10.33 -25.65
C ILE A 313 10.41 10.00 -25.33
N ASN A 314 9.87 8.98 -26.00
CA ASN A 314 8.50 8.54 -25.76
C ASN A 314 8.41 7.70 -24.48
N LEU A 315 7.73 8.20 -23.46
CA LEU A 315 7.45 7.50 -22.20
C LEU A 315 6.04 6.90 -22.23
N LYS A 316 5.88 5.65 -21.77
CA LYS A 316 4.57 4.97 -21.76
C LYS A 316 4.36 4.15 -20.49
N ILE A 317 3.19 4.31 -19.89
CA ILE A 317 2.73 3.42 -18.82
C ILE A 317 2.23 2.09 -19.38
N LYS A 318 2.68 0.99 -18.77
CA LYS A 318 2.28 -0.40 -19.05
C LYS A 318 2.28 -1.21 -17.76
N GLY A 319 1.10 -1.60 -17.28
CA GLY A 319 0.97 -2.40 -16.05
C GLY A 319 1.76 -3.73 -16.08
N LYS A 320 1.93 -4.34 -17.27
CA LYS A 320 2.82 -5.49 -17.50
C LYS A 320 4.06 -5.06 -18.28
N LEU A 321 5.23 -5.35 -17.72
CA LEU A 321 6.54 -5.08 -18.31
C LEU A 321 7.16 -6.43 -18.67
N LYS A 322 7.23 -6.74 -19.97
CA LYS A 322 7.46 -8.10 -20.47
C LYS A 322 8.79 -8.68 -20.00
N ALA A 323 9.87 -7.91 -20.11
CA ALA A 323 11.21 -8.33 -19.72
C ALA A 323 11.34 -8.41 -18.20
N ILE A 324 10.87 -7.38 -17.49
CA ILE A 324 10.94 -7.30 -16.02
C ILE A 324 10.11 -8.40 -15.35
N ASP A 325 8.87 -8.61 -15.79
CA ASP A 325 7.99 -9.65 -15.24
C ASP A 325 8.52 -11.06 -15.54
N SER A 326 9.24 -11.24 -16.65
CA SER A 326 9.93 -12.51 -16.95
C SER A 326 11.13 -12.73 -16.05
N PHE A 327 11.95 -11.68 -15.83
CA PHE A 327 13.06 -11.72 -14.88
C PHE A 327 12.59 -12.13 -13.49
N TYR A 328 11.50 -11.52 -12.99
CA TYR A 328 10.95 -11.85 -11.66
C TYR A 328 10.53 -13.32 -11.54
N ARG A 329 9.82 -13.87 -12.54
CA ARG A 329 9.42 -15.28 -12.55
C ARG A 329 10.62 -16.23 -12.55
N GLU A 330 11.67 -15.91 -13.30
CA GLU A 330 12.89 -16.71 -13.34
C GLU A 330 13.69 -16.61 -12.03
N PHE A 331 13.75 -15.43 -11.43
CA PHE A 331 14.41 -15.21 -10.15
C PHE A 331 13.75 -16.02 -9.03
N THR A 332 12.42 -15.97 -8.93
CA THR A 332 11.65 -16.65 -7.88
C THR A 332 11.54 -18.16 -8.08
N SER A 333 11.45 -18.64 -9.33
CA SER A 333 11.36 -20.09 -9.61
C SER A 333 12.65 -20.86 -9.30
N ARG A 334 13.80 -20.17 -9.20
CA ARG A 334 15.09 -20.79 -8.86
C ARG A 334 15.35 -20.96 -7.37
N GLY A 335 14.39 -20.58 -6.51
CA GLY A 335 14.43 -20.85 -5.07
C GLY A 335 15.56 -20.14 -4.33
N TYR A 336 15.77 -18.85 -4.64
CA TYR A 336 16.62 -17.96 -3.84
C TYR A 336 15.83 -17.32 -2.71
#